data_AF-A0A520RWS8-F1
#
_entry.id   AF-A0A520RWS8-F1
#
_cell.length_a   1.000
_cell.length_b   1.000
_cell.length_c   1.000
_cell.angle_alpha   90.00
_cell.angle_beta   90.00
_cell.angle_gamma   90.00
#
_symmetry.space_group_name_H-M   'P 1'
#
loop_
_entity.id
_entity.type
_entity.pdbx_description
1 polymer ?
#
loop_
_entity_poly.entity_id
_entity_poly.type
_entity_poly.pdbx_seq_one_letter_code
_entity_poly.pdbx_strand_id
1 'polypeptide(L)' 'DIVGMTAMPEAALARELGVEYAMLALSVNWAAGVLPGVISMEEIQAVMRDGQSFLHGVLLRLIKEGAR' A
#
# COMPACT_ATOMS: atom_id res chain seq x y z
N ASP A 1 -7.47 -10.39 -1.97
CA ASP A 1 -8.02 -9.02 -2.12
C ASP A 1 -7.70 -8.18 -0.90
N ILE A 2 -7.66 -6.85 -1.04
CA ILE A 2 -7.30 -5.90 0.03
C ILE A 2 -8.40 -4.86 0.23
N VAL A 3 -8.47 -4.27 1.42
CA VAL A 3 -9.38 -3.16 1.72
C VAL A 3 -8.61 -2.02 2.37
N GLY A 4 -8.92 -0.80 1.97
CA GLY A 4 -8.29 0.43 2.47
C GLY A 4 -9.22 1.62 2.27
N MET A 5 -8.84 2.76 2.85
CA MET A 5 -9.65 3.99 2.84
C MET A 5 -9.13 5.04 1.84
N THR A 6 -8.14 4.68 1.01
CA THR A 6 -7.42 5.60 0.11
C THR A 6 -7.19 4.96 -1.28
N ALA A 7 -6.44 5.63 -2.16
CA ALA A 7 -5.96 5.17 -3.48
C ALA A 7 -7.01 5.04 -4.60
N MET A 8 -8.27 4.73 -4.29
CA MET A 8 -9.31 4.56 -5.32
C MET A 8 -9.69 5.86 -6.06
N PRO A 9 -9.93 7.01 -5.38
CA PRO A 9 -10.15 8.29 -6.06
C PRO A 9 -8.96 8.70 -6.95
N GLU A 10 -7.74 8.46 -6.49
CA GLU A 10 -6.50 8.83 -7.19
C GLU A 10 -6.32 8.04 -8.50
N ALA A 11 -6.68 6.75 -8.49
CA ALA A 11 -6.65 5.91 -9.70
C ALA A 11 -7.61 6.42 -10.78
N ALA A 12 -8.82 6.86 -10.39
CA ALA A 12 -9.78 7.45 -11.31
C ALA A 12 -9.24 8.77 -11.90
N LEU A 13 -8.70 9.66 -11.06
CA LEU A 13 -8.11 10.92 -11.51
C LEU A 13 -6.91 10.72 -12.44
N ALA A 14 -6.04 9.75 -12.16
CA ALA A 14 -4.90 9.45 -13.03
C ALA A 14 -5.37 8.99 -14.42
N ARG A 15 -6.46 8.21 -14.48
CA ARG A 15 -7.08 7.80 -15.74
C ARG A 15 -7.63 9.00 -16.50
N GLU A 16 -8.30 9.94 -15.83
CA GLU A 16 -8.83 11.16 -16.44
C GLU A 16 -7.71 12.05 -17.02
N LEU A 17 -6.57 12.11 -16.34
CA LEU A 17 -5.41 12.90 -16.76
C LEU A 17 -4.49 12.18 -17.75
N GLY A 18 -4.75 10.92 -18.09
CA GLY A 18 -3.89 10.12 -18.95
C GLY A 18 -2.51 9.81 -18.36
N VAL A 19 -2.40 9.80 -17.02
CA VAL A 19 -1.16 9.53 -16.28
C VAL A 19 -1.05 8.04 -15.99
N GLU A 20 0.11 7.45 -16.25
CA GLU A 20 0.40 6.07 -15.84
C GLU A 20 0.34 5.94 -14.32
N TYR A 21 -0.44 4.98 -13.83
CA TYR A 21 -0.69 4.79 -12.41
C TYR A 21 -0.42 3.35 -11.99
N ALA A 22 0.33 3.19 -10.90
CA ALA A 22 0.56 1.92 -10.23
C ALA A 22 0.35 2.09 -8.73
N MET A 23 -0.23 1.08 -8.08
CA MET A 23 -0.45 1.05 -6.64
C MET A 23 0.42 -0.02 -5.98
N LEU A 24 1.12 0.36 -4.91
CA LEU A 24 1.82 -0.57 -4.01
C LEU A 24 1.18 -0.46 -2.63
N ALA A 25 0.56 -1.54 -2.16
CA ALA A 25 -0.11 -1.60 -0.87
C ALA A 25 0.61 -2.57 0.09
N LEU A 26 0.75 -2.16 1.35
CA LEU A 26 1.24 -3.02 2.43
C LEU A 26 0.03 -3.55 3.22
N SER A 27 -0.11 -4.87 3.30
CA SER A 27 -1.13 -5.50 4.15
C SER A 27 -0.70 -5.41 5.61
N VAL A 28 -1.32 -4.53 6.38
CA VAL A 28 -0.95 -4.26 7.78
C VAL A 28 -1.76 -5.09 8.79
N ASN A 29 -2.89 -5.64 8.37
CA ASN A 29 -3.73 -6.53 9.17
C ASN A 29 -4.68 -7.33 8.28
N TRP A 30 -5.27 -8.39 8.85
CA TRP A 30 -6.43 -9.06 8.24
C TRP A 30 -7.69 -8.22 8.41
N ALA A 31 -8.59 -8.27 7.43
CA ALA A 31 -9.84 -7.53 7.48
C ALA A 31 -10.69 -7.94 8.70
N ALA A 32 -11.51 -7.00 9.18
CA ALA A 32 -12.39 -7.23 10.33
C ALA A 32 -13.28 -8.45 10.09
N GLY A 33 -13.33 -9.37 11.06
CA GLY A 33 -14.11 -10.60 10.99
C GLY A 33 -13.43 -11.78 10.29
N VAL A 34 -12.23 -11.61 9.73
CA VAL A 34 -11.45 -12.73 9.16
C VAL A 34 -10.76 -13.56 10.25
N LEU A 35 -10.18 -12.89 11.25
CA LEU A 35 -9.56 -13.53 12.41
C LEU A 35 -10.16 -12.99 13.71
N PRO A 36 -10.15 -13.77 14.81
CA PRO A 36 -10.56 -13.28 16.11
C PRO A 36 -9.57 -12.23 16.64
N GLY A 37 -10.09 -11.18 17.29
CA GLY A 37 -9.28 -10.13 17.90
C GLY A 37 -9.75 -8.72 17.54
N VAL A 38 -9.29 -7.74 18.31
CA VAL A 38 -9.48 -6.31 18.00
C VAL A 38 -8.29 -5.85 17.17
N ILE A 39 -8.56 -5.17 16.06
CA ILE A 39 -7.53 -4.53 15.25
C ILE A 39 -7.07 -3.26 15.99
N SER A 40 -5.82 -3.25 16.47
CA SER A 40 -5.25 -2.08 17.16
C SER A 40 -4.42 -1.21 16.22
N MET A 41 -4.38 0.09 16.51
CA MET A 41 -3.55 1.02 15.73
C MET A 41 -2.05 0.80 16.03
N GLU A 42 -1.73 0.38 17.24
CA GLU A 42 -0.37 0.08 17.67
C GLU A 42 0.25 -1.06 16.86
N GLU A 43 -0.50 -2.15 16.65
CA GLU A 43 -0.09 -3.29 15.80
C GLU A 43 0.04 -2.88 14.34
N ILE A 44 -0.93 -2.13 13.80
CA ILE A 44 -0.86 -1.59 12.45
C ILE A 44 0.43 -0.78 12.26
N GLN A 45 0.72 0.13 13.19
CA GLN A 45 1.91 0.96 13.12
C GLN A 45 3.20 0.14 13.25
N ALA A 46 3.22 -0.93 14.04
CA ALA A 46 4.36 -1.84 14.12
C ALA A 46 4.65 -2.51 12.77
N VAL A 47 3.62 -3.10 12.14
CA VAL A 47 3.76 -3.73 10.81
C VAL A 47 4.17 -2.71 9.75
N MET A 48 3.64 -1.48 9.81
CA MET A 48 4.04 -0.40 8.90
C MET A 48 5.54 -0.05 9.03
N ARG A 49 6.05 0.08 10.26
CA ARG A 49 7.47 0.37 10.51
C ARG A 49 8.36 -0.77 9.99
N ASP A 50 7.97 -2.01 10.24
CA ASP A 50 8.72 -3.19 9.80
C ASP A 50 8.74 -3.31 8.27
N GLY A 51 7.62 -2.99 7.61
CA GLY A 51 7.51 -3.01 6.15
C GLY A 51 8.17 -1.83 5.43
N GLN A 52 8.50 -0.75 6.12
CA GLN A 52 8.97 0.50 5.50
C GLN A 52 10.25 0.32 4.69
N SER A 53 11.23 -0.40 5.23
CA SER A 53 12.51 -0.67 4.54
C SER A 53 12.32 -1.49 3.27
N PHE A 54 11.40 -2.47 3.30
CA PHE A 54 11.07 -3.29 2.14
C PHE A 54 10.39 -2.45 1.04
N LEU A 55 9.38 -1.67 1.39
CA LEU A 55 8.68 -0.79 0.45
C LEU A 55 9.66 0.20 -0.23
N HIS A 56 10.55 0.80 0.56
CA HIS A 56 11.55 1.72 0.03
C HIS A 56 12.51 1.02 -0.95
N GLY A 57 12.94 -0.21 -0.63
CA GLY A 57 13.76 -1.04 -1.53
C GLY A 57 13.06 -1.35 -2.86
N VAL A 58 11.78 -1.71 -2.81
CA VAL A 58 10.96 -1.97 -4.01
C VAL A 58 10.85 -0.70 -4.86
N LEU A 59 10.49 0.43 -4.26
CA LEU A 59 10.36 1.71 -4.97
C LEU A 59 11.68 2.14 -5.62
N LEU A 60 12.79 2.09 -4.88
CA LEU A 60 14.10 2.43 -5.41
C LEU A 60 14.51 1.54 -6.58
N ARG A 61 14.16 0.25 -6.51
CA ARG A 61 14.44 -0.69 -7.60
C ARG A 61 13.60 -0.36 -8.84
N LEU A 62 12.29 -0.18 -8.68
CA LEU A 62 11.39 0.16 -9.78
C LEU A 62 11.76 1.48 -10.45
N ILE A 63 12.12 2.51 -9.68
CA ILE A 63 12.58 3.79 -10.23
C ILE A 63 13.88 3.62 -11.02
N LYS A 64 14.84 2.83 -10.51
CA LYS A 64 16.11 2.58 -11.22
C LYS A 64 15.94 1.76 -12.49
N GLU A 65 14.98 0.84 -12.51
CA GLU A 65 14.69 -0.02 -13.66
C GLU A 65 13.84 0.71 -14.71
N GLY A 66 12.88 1.54 -14.28
CA GLY A 66 12.01 2.33 -15.17
C GLY A 66 12.61 3.66 -15.66
N ALA A 67 13.71 4.13 -15.08
CA ALA A 67 14.48 5.28 -15.58
C ALA A 67 15.49 4.90 -16.69
N ARG A 68 15.41 3.68 -17.23
CA ARG A 68 16.17 3.22 -18.40
C ARG A 68 15.26 3.21 -19.62
#